data_AF-A0A662I9C7-F1
#
_entry.id   AF-A0A662I9C7-F1
#
_cell.length_a   1.000
_cell.length_b   1.000
_cell.length_c   1.000
_cell.angle_alpha   90.00
_cell.angle_beta   90.00
_cell.angle_gamma   90.00
#
_symmetry.space_group_name_H-M   'P 1'
#
loop_
_entity.id
_entity.type
_entity.pdbx_description
1 polymer ?
#
loop_
_entity_poly.entity_id
_entity_poly.type
_entity_poly.pdbx_seq_one_letter_code
_entity_poly.pdbx_strand_id
1 'polypeptide(L)'
;MDGRLEEFDEEKVYRSCVSAGASEEVAREIAREVASKVRDGMRTSEIRRMVLRRLRERAPDAADAWEFYDRVVKGRITFEDGKFIVVEKGRLYLGRQVKDVGKPGLSSVEEVKGILRELEEDFEHGVPARTINARTFALFMGVLKTKKMPKEEKLKAIELINEFRVKHGWKPYELKRPLE
;
A
#
# COMPACT_ATOMS: atom_id res chain seq x y z
N MET A 1 15.19 -8.13 0.59
CA MET A 1 15.95 -7.40 -0.44
C MET A 1 17.12 -8.29 -0.80
N ASP A 2 17.49 -8.37 -2.08
CA ASP A 2 18.52 -9.27 -2.63
C ASP A 2 19.95 -8.70 -2.58
N GLY A 3 20.10 -7.46 -2.09
CA GLY A 3 21.41 -6.83 -1.82
C GLY A 3 22.13 -6.30 -3.06
N ARG A 4 21.48 -6.31 -4.23
CA ARG A 4 22.06 -5.81 -5.48
C ARG A 4 22.12 -4.28 -5.50
N LEU A 5 23.14 -3.76 -6.19
CA LEU A 5 23.26 -2.34 -6.50
C LEU A 5 22.53 -2.05 -7.81
N GLU A 6 21.86 -0.91 -7.86
CA GLU A 6 21.17 -0.39 -9.04
C GLU A 6 21.41 1.13 -9.10
N GLU A 7 21.52 1.68 -10.31
CA GLU A 7 21.55 3.13 -10.49
C GLU A 7 20.27 3.77 -9.94
N PHE A 8 20.42 4.91 -9.27
CA PHE A 8 19.28 5.63 -8.75
C PHE A 8 18.43 6.20 -9.89
N ASP A 9 17.15 5.89 -9.85
CA ASP A 9 16.16 6.36 -10.82
C ASP A 9 15.10 7.22 -10.11
N GLU A 10 15.17 8.54 -10.32
CA GLU A 10 14.21 9.51 -9.79
C GLU A 10 12.77 9.20 -10.23
N GLU A 11 12.60 8.72 -11.47
CA GLU A 11 11.30 8.41 -12.04
C GLU A 11 10.62 7.25 -11.28
N LYS A 12 11.38 6.31 -10.72
CA LYS A 12 10.82 5.26 -9.85
C LYS A 12 10.24 5.83 -8.55
N VAL A 13 10.85 6.86 -7.99
CA VAL A 13 10.34 7.54 -6.79
C VAL A 13 9.04 8.25 -7.14
N TYR A 14 9.05 9.06 -8.21
CA TYR A 14 7.87 9.76 -8.72
C TYR A 14 6.70 8.80 -8.94
N ARG A 15 6.90 7.74 -9.74
CA ARG A 15 5.85 6.75 -10.04
C ARG A 15 5.32 6.04 -8.80
N SER A 16 6.18 5.79 -7.81
CA SER A 16 5.77 5.16 -6.55
C SER A 16 4.89 6.09 -5.72
N CYS A 17 5.22 7.38 -5.63
CA CYS A 17 4.38 8.38 -4.98
C CYS A 17 3.01 8.52 -5.66
N VAL A 18 2.99 8.64 -6.99
CA VAL A 18 1.72 8.70 -7.76
C VAL A 18 0.91 7.43 -7.59
N SER A 19 1.56 6.26 -7.63
CA SER A 19 0.89 4.97 -7.39
C SER A 19 0.30 4.85 -5.99
N ALA A 20 0.83 5.59 -5.02
CA ALA A 20 0.30 5.65 -3.65
C ALA A 20 -0.82 6.70 -3.51
N GLY A 21 -1.15 7.45 -4.57
CA GLY A 21 -2.22 8.45 -4.58
C GLY A 21 -1.76 9.89 -4.34
N ALA A 22 -0.46 10.17 -4.36
CA ALA A 22 0.02 11.56 -4.36
C ALA A 22 -0.29 12.26 -5.69
N SER A 23 -0.53 13.58 -5.65
CA SER A 23 -0.65 14.38 -6.88
C SER A 23 0.68 14.37 -7.65
N GLU A 24 0.62 14.59 -8.97
CA GLU A 24 1.84 14.60 -9.79
C GLU A 24 2.84 15.67 -9.34
N GLU A 25 2.35 16.84 -8.94
CA GLU A 25 3.17 17.94 -8.43
C GLU A 25 3.92 17.51 -7.16
N VAL A 26 3.19 17.04 -6.13
CA VAL A 26 3.79 16.57 -4.87
C VAL A 26 4.76 15.41 -5.13
N ALA A 27 4.40 14.48 -6.02
CA ALA A 27 5.27 13.37 -6.37
C ALA A 27 6.58 13.83 -7.04
N ARG A 28 6.53 14.80 -7.96
CA ARG A 28 7.73 15.36 -8.62
C ARG A 28 8.61 16.11 -7.63
N GLU A 29 8.02 16.91 -6.75
CA GLU A 29 8.78 17.63 -5.71
C GLU A 29 9.50 16.67 -4.77
N ILE A 30 8.81 15.64 -4.29
CA ILE A 30 9.39 14.62 -3.42
C ILE A 30 10.51 13.87 -4.15
N ALA A 31 10.31 13.51 -5.41
CA ALA A 31 11.31 12.79 -6.20
C ALA A 31 12.60 13.60 -6.37
N ARG A 32 12.50 14.87 -6.80
CA ARG A 32 13.64 15.79 -6.95
C ARG A 32 14.38 16.01 -5.64
N GLU A 33 13.63 16.21 -4.56
CA GLU A 33 14.22 16.44 -3.26
C GLU A 33 14.94 15.20 -2.72
N VAL A 34 14.38 14.01 -2.95
CA VAL A 34 15.03 12.74 -2.61
C VAL A 34 16.28 12.55 -3.45
N ALA A 35 16.20 12.79 -4.77
CA ALA A 35 17.31 12.67 -5.72
C ALA A 35 18.53 13.49 -5.29
N SER A 36 18.32 14.76 -4.90
CA SER A 36 19.40 15.64 -4.41
C SER A 36 20.13 15.14 -3.16
N LYS A 37 19.56 14.16 -2.44
CA LYS A 37 20.10 13.60 -1.19
C LYS A 37 20.61 12.17 -1.37
N VAL A 38 20.41 11.55 -2.53
CA VAL A 38 20.92 10.21 -2.82
C VAL A 38 22.43 10.27 -2.96
N ARG A 39 23.10 9.24 -2.43
CA ARG A 39 24.54 9.03 -2.52
C ARG A 39 24.83 7.59 -2.88
N ASP A 40 26.00 7.34 -3.44
CA ASP A 40 26.45 5.99 -3.78
C ASP A 40 26.40 5.06 -2.55
N GLY A 41 25.90 3.85 -2.77
CA GLY A 41 25.73 2.84 -1.73
C GLY A 41 24.55 3.11 -0.77
N MET A 42 23.73 4.14 -0.98
CA MET A 42 22.53 4.37 -0.18
C MET A 42 21.53 3.22 -0.38
N ARG A 43 21.01 2.67 0.72
CA ARG A 43 20.07 1.55 0.67
C ARG A 43 18.70 2.01 0.20
N THR A 44 17.98 1.17 -0.53
CA THR A 44 16.58 1.41 -0.90
C THR A 44 15.69 1.70 0.31
N SER A 45 16.00 1.12 1.48
CA SER A 45 15.29 1.40 2.74
C SER A 45 15.49 2.83 3.25
N GLU A 46 16.67 3.43 3.01
CA GLU A 46 16.96 4.81 3.38
C GLU A 46 16.22 5.77 2.45
N ILE A 47 16.32 5.55 1.12
CA ILE A 47 15.57 6.32 0.10
C ILE A 47 14.07 6.28 0.42
N ARG A 48 13.52 5.09 0.69
CA ARG A 48 12.13 4.91 1.10
C ARG A 48 11.77 5.74 2.33
N ARG A 49 12.62 5.78 3.36
CA ARG A 49 12.36 6.55 4.58
C ARG A 49 12.25 8.04 4.28
N MET A 50 13.12 8.56 3.40
CA MET A 50 13.05 9.95 2.97
C MET A 50 11.72 10.23 2.26
N VAL A 51 11.33 9.36 1.32
CA VAL A 51 10.05 9.48 0.58
C VAL A 51 8.85 9.46 1.53
N LEU A 52 8.75 8.46 2.41
CA LEU A 52 7.63 8.35 3.36
C LEU A 52 7.55 9.53 4.31
N ARG A 53 8.69 10.02 4.81
CA ARG A 53 8.71 11.23 5.64
C ARG A 53 8.08 12.42 4.90
N ARG A 54 8.43 12.62 3.63
CA ARG A 54 7.87 13.74 2.85
C ARG A 54 6.42 13.52 2.45
N LEU A 55 6.01 12.29 2.19
CA LEU A 55 4.60 11.98 1.98
C LEU A 55 3.78 12.25 3.24
N ARG A 56 4.25 11.88 4.45
CA ARG A 56 3.51 12.19 5.69
C ARG A 56 3.31 13.68 5.90
N GLU A 57 4.32 14.48 5.52
CA GLU A 57 4.27 15.95 5.61
C GLU A 57 3.33 16.58 4.56
N ARG A 58 3.35 16.10 3.30
CA ARG A 58 2.69 16.78 2.15
C ARG A 58 1.45 16.08 1.62
N ALA A 59 1.35 14.77 1.78
CA ALA A 59 0.27 13.92 1.28
C ALA A 59 0.05 12.73 2.24
N PRO A 60 -0.44 12.97 3.48
CA PRO A 60 -0.51 11.95 4.52
C PRO A 60 -1.31 10.71 4.10
N ASP A 61 -2.40 10.87 3.34
CA ASP A 61 -3.16 9.72 2.82
C ASP A 61 -2.33 8.84 1.88
N ALA A 62 -1.43 9.44 1.09
CA ALA A 62 -0.57 8.69 0.20
C ALA A 62 0.56 7.98 0.96
N ALA A 63 1.03 8.55 2.07
CA ALA A 63 1.91 7.83 2.99
C ALA A 63 1.19 6.61 3.58
N ASP A 64 -0.02 6.80 4.10
CA ASP A 64 -0.84 5.73 4.67
C ASP A 64 -1.11 4.63 3.65
N ALA A 65 -1.49 5.00 2.42
CA ALA A 65 -1.73 4.05 1.32
C ALA A 65 -0.45 3.27 0.96
N TRP A 66 0.70 3.93 0.92
CA TRP A 66 1.97 3.26 0.67
C TRP A 66 2.27 2.27 1.80
N GLU A 67 2.23 2.70 3.05
CA GLU A 67 2.54 1.85 4.20
C GLU A 67 1.61 0.64 4.29
N PHE A 68 0.32 0.84 4.02
CA PHE A 68 -0.65 -0.23 3.91
C PHE A 68 -0.33 -1.21 2.76
N TYR A 69 0.00 -0.71 1.56
CA TYR A 69 0.39 -1.54 0.43
C TYR A 69 1.63 -2.38 0.74
N ASP A 70 2.65 -1.78 1.35
CA ASP A 70 3.87 -2.49 1.71
C ASP A 70 3.61 -3.58 2.76
N ARG A 71 2.70 -3.33 3.71
CA ARG A 71 2.27 -4.32 4.71
C ARG A 71 1.55 -5.50 4.05
N VAL A 72 0.47 -5.22 3.33
CA VAL A 72 -0.45 -6.25 2.78
C VAL A 72 0.18 -7.03 1.62
N VAL A 73 0.90 -6.34 0.74
CA VAL A 73 1.37 -6.93 -0.53
C VAL A 73 2.81 -7.42 -0.43
N LYS A 74 3.67 -6.66 0.24
CA LYS A 74 5.11 -6.98 0.31
C LYS A 74 5.49 -7.72 1.57
N GLY A 75 4.57 -7.89 2.53
CA GLY A 75 4.87 -8.43 3.86
C GLY A 75 5.92 -7.60 4.60
N ARG A 76 6.06 -6.30 4.24
CA ARG A 76 7.05 -5.40 4.84
C ARG A 76 6.42 -4.72 6.03
N ILE A 77 6.97 -4.99 7.20
CA ILE A 77 6.56 -4.40 8.48
C ILE A 77 6.87 -2.89 8.47
N THR A 78 5.98 -2.07 9.03
CA THR A 78 6.09 -0.60 9.06
C THR A 78 7.26 -0.13 9.92
N PHE A 79 7.87 1.01 9.53
CA PHE A 79 9.10 1.57 10.09
C PHE A 79 8.79 2.72 11.07
N GLU A 80 9.21 2.61 12.33
CA GLU A 80 9.33 3.72 13.26
C GLU A 80 10.78 3.78 13.79
N ASP A 81 11.42 4.95 13.68
CA ASP A 81 12.72 5.29 14.28
C ASP A 81 13.87 4.28 14.17
N GLY A 82 14.02 3.68 12.98
CA GLY A 82 15.26 3.01 12.60
C GLY A 82 15.48 1.61 13.18
N LYS A 83 14.46 1.00 13.81
CA LYS A 83 14.49 -0.43 14.18
C LYS A 83 13.47 -1.22 13.35
N PHE A 84 13.91 -2.39 12.86
CA PHE A 84 12.99 -3.40 12.36
C PHE A 84 12.27 -3.99 13.56
N ILE A 85 11.04 -3.55 13.83
CA ILE A 85 10.20 -4.30 14.75
C ILE A 85 9.60 -5.44 13.92
N VAL A 86 10.09 -6.66 14.10
CA VAL A 86 9.27 -7.83 13.79
C VAL A 86 8.19 -7.83 14.86
N VAL A 87 7.00 -7.37 14.51
CA VAL A 87 5.83 -7.64 15.33
C VAL A 87 5.52 -9.13 15.09
N GLU A 88 6.21 -10.00 15.81
CA GLU A 88 5.54 -11.24 16.20
C GLU A 88 4.30 -10.80 16.98
N LYS A 89 3.14 -10.89 16.32
CA LYS A 89 1.81 -10.75 16.92
C LYS A 89 1.53 -9.39 17.61
N GLY A 90 0.73 -8.57 16.93
CA GLY A 90 -0.20 -7.65 17.61
C GLY A 90 0.28 -6.21 17.83
N ARG A 91 -0.56 -5.29 17.33
CA ARG A 91 -0.71 -3.87 17.68
C ARG A 91 0.32 -2.87 17.15
N LEU A 92 -0.05 -2.28 16.00
CA LEU A 92 -0.28 -0.84 15.89
C LEU A 92 -1.50 -0.69 14.96
N TYR A 93 -2.68 -0.51 15.57
CA TYR A 93 -4.03 -0.66 14.98
C TYR A 93 -4.18 -1.85 14.02
N LEU A 94 -3.91 -3.04 14.56
CA LEU A 94 -4.08 -4.34 13.90
C LEU A 94 -4.54 -5.33 14.97
N GLY A 95 -5.85 -5.36 15.22
CA GLY A 95 -6.52 -6.42 15.95
C GLY A 95 -6.88 -7.54 14.97
N ARG A 96 -6.49 -8.77 15.28
CA ARG A 96 -6.82 -9.96 14.50
C ARG A 96 -8.34 -10.10 14.31
N GLN A 97 -8.81 -10.16 13.07
CA GLN A 97 -9.96 -11.01 12.72
C GLN A 97 -9.75 -11.92 11.52
N VAL A 98 -8.65 -11.79 10.77
CA VAL A 98 -8.39 -12.65 9.61
C VAL A 98 -7.28 -13.63 9.95
N LYS A 99 -7.63 -14.90 10.09
CA LYS A 99 -6.64 -15.98 10.02
C LYS A 99 -6.19 -16.07 8.57
N ASP A 100 -4.88 -16.06 8.34
CA ASP A 100 -4.32 -16.39 7.02
C ASP A 100 -4.87 -17.76 6.58
N VAL A 101 -5.56 -17.80 5.45
CA VAL A 101 -5.94 -19.05 4.79
C VAL A 101 -4.94 -19.26 3.66
N GLY A 102 -3.78 -19.84 3.97
CA GLY A 102 -2.80 -20.27 2.95
C GLY A 102 -1.43 -19.60 3.04
N LYS A 103 -0.87 -19.19 1.88
CA LYS A 103 0.51 -18.68 1.75
C LYS A 103 0.56 -17.18 2.09
N PRO A 104 1.65 -16.65 2.69
CA PRO A 104 1.73 -15.24 3.07
C PRO A 104 1.54 -14.23 1.92
N GLY A 105 0.68 -13.23 2.18
CA GLY A 105 0.40 -12.06 1.35
C GLY A 105 -0.75 -12.28 0.37
N LEU A 106 -1.37 -11.19 -0.10
CA LEU A 106 -2.58 -11.13 -0.94
C LEU A 106 -2.61 -12.16 -2.10
N SER A 107 -3.10 -13.36 -1.80
CA SER A 107 -3.05 -14.59 -2.61
C SER A 107 -4.42 -15.25 -2.74
N SER A 108 -5.36 -14.96 -1.85
CA SER A 108 -6.75 -15.41 -1.97
C SER A 108 -7.80 -14.32 -1.80
N VAL A 109 -8.99 -14.57 -2.32
CA VAL A 109 -10.17 -13.69 -2.13
C VAL A 109 -10.60 -13.61 -0.66
N GLU A 110 -10.36 -14.65 0.15
CA GLU A 110 -10.65 -14.66 1.58
C GLU A 110 -9.80 -13.65 2.35
N GLU A 111 -8.53 -13.47 1.97
CA GLU A 111 -7.66 -12.43 2.54
C GLU A 111 -8.21 -11.04 2.22
N VAL A 112 -8.68 -10.81 0.98
CA VAL A 112 -9.29 -9.53 0.57
C VAL A 112 -10.56 -9.26 1.37
N LYS A 113 -11.45 -10.24 1.52
CA LYS A 113 -12.65 -10.13 2.39
C LYS A 113 -12.27 -9.77 3.82
N GLY A 114 -11.22 -10.39 4.33
CA GLY A 114 -10.70 -10.11 5.65
C GLY A 114 -10.26 -8.66 5.82
N ILE A 115 -9.44 -8.17 4.88
CA ILE A 115 -8.96 -6.79 4.90
C ILE A 115 -10.11 -5.79 4.78
N LEU A 116 -11.12 -6.06 3.94
CA LEU A 116 -12.29 -5.20 3.82
C LEU A 116 -13.11 -5.13 5.12
N ARG A 117 -13.21 -6.24 5.88
CA ARG A 117 -13.82 -6.22 7.22
C ARG A 117 -13.04 -5.34 8.18
N GLU A 118 -11.71 -5.43 8.18
CA GLU A 118 -10.87 -4.56 9.01
C GLU A 118 -11.02 -3.07 8.63
N LEU A 119 -11.11 -2.77 7.33
CA LEU A 119 -11.36 -1.39 6.86
C LEU A 119 -12.75 -0.87 7.26
N GLU A 120 -13.76 -1.74 7.29
CA GLU A 120 -15.08 -1.40 7.82
C GLU A 120 -15.02 -1.11 9.32
N GLU A 121 -14.36 -1.97 10.10
CA GLU A 121 -14.17 -1.76 11.54
C GLU A 121 -13.43 -0.43 11.79
N ASP A 122 -12.33 -0.16 11.09
CA ASP A 122 -11.61 1.10 11.19
C ASP A 122 -12.52 2.31 10.93
N PHE A 123 -13.37 2.22 9.89
CA PHE A 123 -14.33 3.28 9.55
C PHE A 123 -15.34 3.50 10.67
N GLU A 124 -15.92 2.43 11.22
CA GLU A 124 -16.87 2.47 12.34
C GLU A 124 -16.23 3.06 13.62
N HIS A 125 -14.94 2.85 13.83
CA HIS A 125 -14.17 3.41 14.96
C HIS A 125 -13.67 4.85 14.72
N GLY A 126 -14.14 5.51 13.66
CA GLY A 126 -13.90 6.94 13.42
C GLY A 126 -12.64 7.25 12.63
N VAL A 127 -12.02 6.28 11.95
CA VAL A 127 -10.96 6.56 10.99
C VAL A 127 -11.56 7.40 9.83
N PRO A 128 -10.90 8.51 9.42
CA PRO A 128 -11.45 9.37 8.38
C PRO A 128 -11.75 8.63 7.06
N ALA A 129 -12.89 8.94 6.44
CA ALA A 129 -13.31 8.37 5.16
C ALA A 129 -12.23 8.46 4.07
N ARG A 130 -11.46 9.57 4.04
CA ARG A 130 -10.32 9.76 3.12
C ARG A 130 -9.25 8.68 3.30
N THR A 131 -8.95 8.32 4.54
CA THR A 131 -7.94 7.31 4.90
C THR A 131 -8.42 5.92 4.51
N ILE A 132 -9.70 5.60 4.76
CA ILE A 132 -10.29 4.32 4.34
C ILE A 132 -10.31 4.20 2.82
N ASN A 133 -10.65 5.27 2.10
CA ASN A 133 -10.61 5.29 0.64
C ASN A 133 -9.18 5.07 0.12
N ALA A 134 -8.18 5.71 0.73
CA ALA A 134 -6.77 5.53 0.38
C ALA A 134 -6.28 4.08 0.62
N ARG A 135 -6.64 3.47 1.76
CA ARG A 135 -6.32 2.06 2.05
C ARG A 135 -7.03 1.10 1.10
N THR A 136 -8.29 1.38 0.77
CA THR A 136 -9.06 0.61 -0.22
C THR A 136 -8.41 0.67 -1.60
N PHE A 137 -7.90 1.84 -2.01
CA PHE A 137 -7.14 1.99 -3.24
C PHE A 137 -5.86 1.15 -3.22
N ALA A 138 -5.11 1.19 -2.12
CA ALA A 138 -3.91 0.38 -1.96
C ALA A 138 -4.20 -1.13 -2.03
N LEU A 139 -5.30 -1.59 -1.43
CA LEU A 139 -5.77 -2.97 -1.55
C LEU A 139 -6.06 -3.34 -3.01
N PHE A 140 -6.83 -2.51 -3.72
CA PHE A 140 -7.13 -2.70 -5.14
C PHE A 140 -5.86 -2.82 -5.98
N MET A 141 -4.91 -1.89 -5.81
CA MET A 141 -3.62 -1.94 -6.49
C MET A 141 -2.81 -3.19 -6.13
N GLY A 142 -2.97 -3.70 -4.90
CA GLY A 142 -2.41 -4.98 -4.47
C GLY A 142 -2.98 -6.16 -5.25
N VAL A 143 -4.31 -6.23 -5.39
CA VAL A 143 -5.00 -7.28 -6.15
C VAL A 143 -4.58 -7.25 -7.63
N LEU A 144 -4.47 -6.06 -8.23
CA LEU A 144 -4.04 -5.94 -9.63
C LEU A 144 -2.62 -6.45 -9.86
N LYS A 145 -1.70 -6.13 -8.94
CA LYS A 145 -0.25 -6.38 -9.13
C LYS A 145 0.22 -7.75 -8.65
N THR A 146 -0.55 -8.42 -7.79
CA THR A 146 -0.12 -9.72 -7.25
C THR A 146 -0.08 -10.78 -8.36
N LYS A 147 1.00 -11.57 -8.38
CA LYS A 147 1.13 -12.76 -9.24
C LYS A 147 0.74 -14.05 -8.49
N LYS A 148 0.38 -13.94 -7.22
CA LYS A 148 0.09 -15.06 -6.32
C LYS A 148 -1.39 -15.48 -6.32
N MET A 149 -2.25 -14.64 -6.88
CA MET A 149 -3.70 -14.84 -6.93
C MET A 149 -4.11 -15.17 -8.36
N PRO A 150 -4.88 -16.25 -8.60
CA PRO A 150 -5.37 -16.59 -9.93
C PRO A 150 -6.37 -15.55 -10.45
N LYS A 151 -6.53 -15.48 -11.77
CA LYS A 151 -7.35 -14.46 -12.44
C LYS A 151 -8.80 -14.46 -11.95
N GLU A 152 -9.39 -15.63 -11.78
CA GLU A 152 -10.78 -15.78 -11.30
C GLU A 152 -10.93 -15.22 -9.88
N GLU A 153 -9.93 -15.39 -9.02
CA GLU A 153 -9.95 -14.82 -7.66
C GLU A 153 -9.68 -13.33 -7.65
N LYS A 154 -8.82 -12.82 -8.54
CA LYS A 154 -8.63 -11.37 -8.71
C LYS A 154 -9.93 -10.68 -9.11
N LEU A 155 -10.71 -11.27 -10.02
CA LEU A 155 -12.00 -10.73 -10.43
C LEU A 155 -12.97 -10.64 -9.25
N LYS A 156 -13.11 -11.73 -8.48
CA LYS A 156 -13.95 -11.75 -7.27
C LYS A 156 -13.46 -10.76 -6.21
N ALA A 157 -12.15 -10.63 -6.04
CA ALA A 157 -11.57 -9.65 -5.12
C ALA A 157 -11.89 -8.21 -5.53
N ILE A 158 -11.83 -7.89 -6.82
CA ILE A 158 -12.19 -6.56 -7.35
C ILE A 158 -13.68 -6.29 -7.18
N GLU A 159 -14.54 -7.30 -7.42
CA GLU A 159 -15.98 -7.21 -7.18
C GLU A 159 -16.26 -6.83 -5.72
N LEU A 160 -15.68 -7.54 -4.76
CA LEU A 160 -15.83 -7.25 -3.33
C LEU A 160 -15.33 -5.85 -2.95
N ILE A 161 -14.18 -5.43 -3.52
CA ILE A 161 -13.66 -4.08 -3.30
C ILE A 161 -14.65 -3.04 -3.84
N ASN A 162 -15.26 -3.28 -5.00
CA ASN A 162 -16.24 -2.37 -5.59
C ASN A 162 -17.56 -2.34 -4.82
N GLU A 163 -18.04 -3.48 -4.31
CA GLU A 163 -19.18 -3.55 -3.39
C GLU A 163 -18.93 -2.70 -2.14
N PHE A 164 -17.75 -2.83 -1.52
CA PHE A 164 -17.35 -2.01 -0.38
C PHE A 164 -17.34 -0.52 -0.74
N ARG A 165 -16.81 -0.16 -1.90
CA ARG A 165 -16.79 1.24 -2.35
C ARG A 165 -18.20 1.80 -2.56
N VAL A 166 -19.08 1.04 -3.22
CA VAL A 166 -20.47 1.44 -3.45
C VAL A 166 -21.21 1.60 -2.12
N LYS A 167 -21.01 0.67 -1.17
CA LYS A 167 -21.56 0.76 0.20
C LYS A 167 -21.19 2.09 0.88
N HIS A 168 -19.97 2.57 0.70
CA HIS A 168 -19.46 3.83 1.26
C HIS A 168 -19.68 5.07 0.35
N GLY A 169 -20.50 4.95 -0.70
CA GLY A 169 -20.84 6.06 -1.60
C GLY A 169 -19.71 6.47 -2.55
N TRP A 170 -18.69 5.63 -2.73
CA TRP A 170 -17.59 5.88 -3.66
C TRP A 170 -17.83 5.19 -5.01
N LYS A 171 -17.35 5.82 -6.09
CA LYS A 171 -17.41 5.22 -7.43
C LYS A 171 -16.60 3.92 -7.48
N PRO A 172 -17.12 2.84 -8.09
CA PRO A 172 -16.36 1.61 -8.27
C PRO A 172 -15.11 1.87 -9.12
N TYR A 173 -14.09 1.04 -8.92
CA TYR A 173 -12.92 1.02 -9.79
C TYR A 173 -13.20 0.27 -11.07
N GLU A 174 -12.66 0.80 -12.17
CA GLU A 174 -12.72 0.20 -13.49
C GLU A 174 -11.37 -0.38 -13.89
N LEU A 175 -11.39 -1.56 -14.52
CA LEU A 175 -10.21 -2.17 -15.10
C LEU A 175 -9.82 -1.44 -16.39
N LYS A 176 -8.71 -0.71 -16.35
CA LYS A 176 -8.16 -0.06 -17.55
C LYS A 176 -7.50 -1.04 -18.53
N ARG A 177 -7.16 -2.24 -18.06
CA ARG A 177 -6.50 -3.31 -18.84
C ARG A 177 -7.01 -4.68 -18.36
N PRO A 178 -7.00 -5.71 -19.23
CA PRO A 178 -7.32 -7.08 -18.83
C PRO A 178 -6.39 -7.56 -17.71
N LEU A 179 -6.91 -8.40 -16.82
CA LEU A 179 -6.09 -9.06 -15.79
C LEU A 179 -5.24 -10.17 -16.41
N GLU A 180 -3.96 -10.16 -16.02
CA GLU A 180 -3.00 -11.26 -16.19
C GLU A 180 -3.18 -12.33 -15.13
#